data_AF-A0A7S2YHJ7-F1
#
_entry.id   AF-A0A7S2YHJ7-F1
#
_cell.length_a   1.000
_cell.length_b   1.000
_cell.length_c   1.000
_cell.angle_alpha   90.00
_cell.angle_beta   90.00
_cell.angle_gamma   90.00
#
_symmetry.space_group_name_H-M   'P 1'
#
loop_
_entity.id
_entity.type
_entity.pdbx_description
1 polymer ?
#
loop_
_entity_poly.entity_id
_entity_poly.type
_entity_poly.pdbx_seq_one_letter_code
_entity_poly.pdbx_strand_id
1 'polypeptide(L)'
;EDAMDVDSDQDSSDDEADSATPRRSQSETAQDTETEALAGAFQDPKMARILTSIPQCLPFDRRVKLFDTLLQVDKSKTQDDAADMQGAMLAMMRGEDFDQATSRVSVEIRRASLYQDSMEQLNQLGPKLKRKVKVSFINQHGAPEPGIDGGGVFKEFLDDLIKDAFSPPPADAAAAT
;
A
#
# COMPACT_ATOMS: atom_id res chain seq x y z
N GLU A 1 -12.04 40.68 67.27
CA GLU A 1 -11.22 39.78 68.10
C GLU A 1 -11.15 38.46 67.35
N ASP A 2 -10.32 38.41 66.32
CA ASP A 2 -8.92 37.92 66.33
C ASP A 2 -8.83 36.39 66.49
N ALA A 3 -8.53 35.71 65.38
CA ALA A 3 -7.49 34.68 65.29
C ALA A 3 -7.34 34.26 63.82
N MET A 4 -6.14 34.48 63.29
CA MET A 4 -5.67 33.95 62.02
C MET A 4 -5.31 32.47 62.21
N ASP A 5 -5.62 31.62 61.23
CA ASP A 5 -4.85 30.40 60.99
C ASP A 5 -4.35 30.40 59.54
N VAL A 6 -3.03 30.43 59.46
CA VAL A 6 -2.20 30.23 58.29
C VAL A 6 -2.00 28.72 58.20
N ASP A 7 -2.43 28.11 57.11
CA ASP A 7 -1.71 26.94 56.61
C ASP A 7 -1.49 27.08 55.11
N SER A 8 -0.21 26.99 54.80
CA SER A 8 0.39 27.07 53.49
C SER A 8 0.53 25.64 53.00
N ASP A 9 -0.06 25.29 51.87
CA ASP A 9 0.35 24.09 51.15
C ASP A 9 0.40 24.36 49.65
N GLN A 10 1.46 23.81 49.09
CA GLN A 10 2.14 24.20 47.88
C GLN A 10 1.38 23.78 46.62
N ASP A 11 1.46 24.66 45.63
CA ASP A 11 1.16 24.40 44.23
C ASP A 11 2.26 23.45 43.70
N SER A 12 1.97 22.15 43.64
CA SER A 12 2.77 21.17 42.89
C SER A 12 2.00 20.78 41.64
N SER A 13 2.30 21.48 40.56
CA SER A 13 1.96 21.08 39.20
C SER A 13 2.75 19.82 38.83
N ASP A 14 2.16 18.65 39.04
CA ASP A 14 2.62 17.42 38.43
C ASP A 14 2.16 17.39 36.96
N ASP A 15 3.02 17.92 36.08
CA ASP A 15 3.02 17.63 34.65
C ASP A 15 3.32 16.14 34.46
N GLU A 16 2.28 15.29 34.55
CA GLU A 16 2.32 13.93 34.04
C GLU A 16 2.45 14.02 32.51
N ALA A 17 3.69 13.89 32.04
CA ALA A 17 4.02 13.69 30.66
C ALA A 17 3.26 12.45 30.15
N ASP A 18 2.23 12.70 29.33
CA ASP A 18 1.52 11.71 28.54
C ASP A 18 2.52 11.02 27.60
N SER A 19 3.17 9.98 28.13
CA SER A 19 3.91 9.00 27.32
C SER A 19 2.85 8.20 26.56
N ALA A 20 2.46 8.75 25.41
CA ALA A 20 1.62 8.14 24.40
C ALA A 20 2.27 6.82 23.94
N THR A 21 2.07 5.77 24.73
CA THR A 21 2.26 4.39 24.31
C THR A 21 1.18 4.12 23.28
N PRO A 22 1.50 3.61 22.09
CA PRO A 22 0.49 3.35 21.09
C PRO A 22 -0.41 2.24 21.63
N ARG A 23 -1.63 2.61 22.00
CA ARG A 23 -2.68 1.71 22.47
C ARG A 23 -3.14 0.87 21.27
N ARG A 24 -2.29 -0.08 20.86
CA ARG A 24 -2.59 -1.08 19.83
C ARG A 24 -3.89 -1.76 20.24
N SER A 25 -4.91 -1.57 19.41
CA SER A 25 -6.26 -1.99 19.74
C SER A 25 -6.26 -3.52 19.87
N GLN A 26 -6.85 -4.06 20.94
CA GLN A 26 -6.89 -5.51 21.19
C GLN A 26 -7.53 -6.30 20.03
N SER A 27 -8.26 -5.62 19.14
CA SER A 27 -8.79 -6.18 17.88
C SER A 27 -7.71 -6.51 16.85
N GLU A 28 -6.63 -5.75 16.77
CA GLU A 28 -5.56 -5.99 15.78
C GLU A 28 -4.74 -7.23 16.15
N THR A 29 -4.45 -7.45 17.44
CA THR A 29 -3.64 -8.60 17.87
C THR A 29 -4.37 -9.95 17.70
N ALA A 30 -5.70 -9.96 17.85
CA ALA A 30 -6.52 -11.14 17.59
C ALA A 30 -6.65 -11.43 16.08
N GLN A 31 -6.77 -10.38 15.26
CA GLN A 31 -6.82 -10.52 13.80
C GLN A 31 -5.47 -11.00 13.24
N ASP A 32 -4.36 -10.45 13.73
CA ASP A 32 -3.00 -10.84 13.33
C ASP A 32 -2.69 -12.31 13.66
N THR A 33 -3.19 -12.81 14.80
CA THR A 33 -3.01 -14.21 15.20
C THR A 33 -3.90 -15.18 14.42
N GLU A 34 -5.14 -14.78 14.10
CA GLU A 34 -6.02 -15.55 13.22
C GLU A 34 -5.49 -15.58 11.77
N THR A 35 -4.98 -14.46 11.25
CA THR A 35 -4.40 -14.39 9.90
C THR A 35 -3.12 -15.22 9.81
N GLU A 36 -2.25 -15.18 10.81
CA GLU A 36 -1.05 -16.03 10.85
C GLU A 36 -1.40 -17.53 10.90
N ALA A 37 -2.41 -17.92 11.68
CA ALA A 37 -2.92 -19.29 11.72
C ALA A 37 -3.54 -19.72 10.37
N LEU A 38 -4.27 -18.82 9.71
CA LEU A 38 -4.84 -19.06 8.37
C LEU A 38 -3.75 -19.16 7.29
N ALA A 39 -2.68 -18.37 7.38
CA ALA A 39 -1.52 -18.45 6.51
C ALA A 39 -0.79 -19.80 6.70
N GLY A 40 -0.65 -20.26 7.94
CA GLY A 40 -0.13 -21.59 8.27
C GLY A 40 -1.01 -22.71 7.70
N ALA A 41 -2.33 -22.55 7.69
CA ALA A 41 -3.26 -23.52 7.10
C ALA A 41 -3.07 -23.70 5.58
N PHE A 42 -2.52 -22.71 4.87
CA PHE A 42 -2.14 -22.86 3.46
C PHE A 42 -0.86 -23.65 3.23
N GLN A 43 0.01 -23.73 4.24
CA GLN A 43 1.18 -24.60 4.18
C GLN A 43 0.77 -26.08 4.28
N ASP A 44 -0.47 -26.37 4.75
CA ASP A 44 -1.03 -27.71 4.64
C ASP A 44 -1.25 -28.05 3.16
N PRO A 45 -0.53 -29.04 2.60
CA PRO A 45 -0.68 -29.45 1.21
C PRO A 45 -2.11 -29.91 0.88
N LYS A 46 -2.92 -30.30 1.87
CA LYS A 46 -4.33 -30.66 1.68
C LYS A 46 -5.20 -29.44 1.38
N MET A 47 -5.04 -28.36 2.14
CA MET A 47 -5.79 -27.12 1.90
C MET A 47 -5.35 -26.45 0.60
N ALA A 48 -4.06 -26.44 0.31
CA ALA A 48 -3.54 -25.95 -0.98
C ALA A 48 -4.14 -26.75 -2.16
N ARG A 49 -4.29 -28.07 -2.04
CA ARG A 49 -4.94 -28.90 -3.08
C ARG A 49 -6.43 -28.59 -3.24
N ILE A 50 -7.16 -28.41 -2.15
CA ILE A 50 -8.58 -28.03 -2.23
C ILE A 50 -8.74 -26.68 -2.94
N LEU A 51 -7.93 -25.69 -2.59
CA LEU A 51 -8.02 -24.35 -3.17
C LEU A 51 -7.57 -24.28 -4.63
N THR A 52 -6.58 -25.09 -5.03
CA THR A 52 -6.11 -25.14 -6.42
C THR A 52 -6.99 -26.01 -7.31
N SER A 53 -7.56 -27.09 -6.78
CA SER A 53 -8.27 -28.10 -7.59
C SER A 53 -9.80 -27.99 -7.51
N ILE A 54 -10.36 -27.65 -6.35
CA ILE A 54 -11.82 -27.63 -6.11
C ILE A 54 -12.22 -26.45 -5.18
N PRO A 55 -11.93 -25.19 -5.55
CA PRO A 55 -12.17 -24.02 -4.69
C PRO A 55 -13.65 -23.80 -4.36
N GLN A 56 -14.58 -24.27 -5.20
CA GLN A 56 -16.03 -24.13 -4.99
C GLN A 56 -16.55 -24.89 -3.75
N CYS A 57 -15.78 -25.83 -3.20
CA CYS A 57 -16.12 -26.49 -1.93
C CYS A 57 -15.94 -25.58 -0.71
N LEU A 58 -15.30 -24.41 -0.88
CA LEU A 58 -15.13 -23.41 0.16
C LEU A 58 -16.03 -22.18 -0.12
N PRO A 59 -16.78 -21.70 0.88
CA PRO A 59 -17.56 -20.47 0.75
C PRO A 59 -16.72 -19.30 0.23
N PHE A 60 -17.33 -18.41 -0.56
CA PHE A 60 -16.65 -17.27 -1.15
C PHE A 60 -15.92 -16.42 -0.11
N ASP A 61 -16.60 -16.03 0.98
CA ASP A 61 -16.01 -15.19 2.03
C ASP A 61 -14.77 -15.84 2.65
N ARG A 62 -14.79 -17.16 2.82
CA ARG A 62 -13.64 -17.90 3.33
C ARG A 62 -12.47 -17.84 2.36
N ARG A 63 -12.72 -17.95 1.05
CA ARG A 63 -11.69 -17.81 0.01
C ARG A 63 -11.12 -16.40 -0.04
N VAL A 64 -11.95 -15.37 0.11
CA VAL A 64 -11.48 -13.97 0.15
C VAL A 64 -10.59 -13.72 1.36
N LYS A 65 -11.00 -14.15 2.56
CA LYS A 65 -10.17 -14.03 3.78
C LYS A 65 -8.83 -14.72 3.61
N LEU A 66 -8.86 -15.94 3.09
CA LEU A 66 -7.67 -16.73 2.79
C LEU A 66 -6.76 -16.02 1.78
N PHE A 67 -7.31 -15.45 0.70
CA PHE A 67 -6.55 -14.68 -0.27
C PHE A 67 -5.94 -13.41 0.34
N ASP A 68 -6.70 -12.66 1.14
CA ASP A 68 -6.22 -11.45 1.79
C ASP A 68 -5.06 -11.74 2.74
N THR A 69 -5.16 -12.81 3.52
CA THR A 69 -4.06 -13.30 4.37
C THR A 69 -2.78 -13.58 3.56
N LEU A 70 -2.89 -14.28 2.42
CA LEU A 70 -1.73 -14.53 1.56
C LEU A 70 -1.16 -13.24 0.97
N LEU A 71 -2.03 -12.29 0.62
CA LEU A 71 -1.64 -11.00 0.08
C LEU A 71 -0.88 -10.18 1.14
N GLN A 72 -1.31 -10.21 2.41
CA GLN A 72 -0.61 -9.56 3.51
C GLN A 72 0.80 -10.14 3.69
N VAL A 73 0.93 -11.46 3.71
CA VAL A 73 2.24 -12.12 3.80
C VAL A 73 3.15 -11.78 2.62
N ASP A 74 2.60 -11.70 1.40
CA ASP A 74 3.36 -11.31 0.21
C ASP A 74 3.78 -9.82 0.26
N LYS A 75 2.89 -8.94 0.74
CA LYS A 75 3.19 -7.52 0.97
C LYS A 75 4.29 -7.35 2.00
N SER A 76 4.23 -7.99 3.17
CA SER A 76 5.28 -7.87 4.20
C SER A 76 6.67 -8.32 3.71
N LYS A 77 6.74 -9.24 2.74
CA LYS A 77 8.00 -9.69 2.13
C LYS A 77 8.54 -8.75 1.06
N THR A 78 7.66 -7.99 0.40
CA THR A 78 8.00 -7.20 -0.79
C THR A 78 7.96 -5.69 -0.56
N GLN A 79 7.20 -5.25 0.44
CA GLN A 79 6.96 -3.87 0.86
C GLN A 79 7.35 -3.77 2.34
N ASP A 80 8.65 -3.68 2.61
CA ASP A 80 9.15 -3.50 3.98
C ASP A 80 8.95 -2.04 4.40
N ASP A 81 7.76 -1.76 4.94
CA ASP A 81 7.33 -0.42 5.33
C ASP A 81 8.21 0.18 6.43
N ALA A 82 8.82 -0.66 7.28
CA ALA A 82 9.72 -0.21 8.34
C ALA A 82 11.07 0.23 7.75
N ALA A 83 11.63 -0.57 6.82
CA ALA A 83 12.83 -0.19 6.09
C ALA A 83 12.61 1.05 5.22
N ASP A 84 11.44 1.17 4.59
CA ASP A 84 11.06 2.35 3.80
C ASP A 84 10.96 3.61 4.67
N MET A 85 10.37 3.50 5.87
CA MET A 85 10.29 4.63 6.81
C MET A 85 11.66 5.05 7.33
N GLN A 86 12.52 4.08 7.66
CA GLN A 86 13.88 4.36 8.10
C GLN A 86 14.73 4.97 6.97
N GLY A 87 14.61 4.45 5.75
CA GLY A 87 15.27 4.99 4.56
C GLY A 87 14.83 6.42 4.27
N ALA A 88 13.53 6.68 4.31
CA ALA A 88 12.97 8.02 4.15
C ALA A 88 13.47 9.01 5.21
N MET A 89 13.51 8.62 6.49
CA MET A 89 14.01 9.48 7.56
C MET A 89 15.49 9.81 7.36
N LEU A 90 16.30 8.82 6.96
CA LEU A 90 17.73 9.02 6.69
C LEU A 90 17.94 9.96 5.49
N ALA A 91 17.16 9.81 4.43
CA ALA A 91 17.22 10.68 3.26
C ALA A 91 16.82 12.12 3.56
N MET A 92 15.79 12.31 4.41
CA MET A 92 15.41 13.64 4.89
C MET A 92 16.56 14.32 5.65
N MET A 93 17.30 13.57 6.46
CA MET A 93 18.49 14.09 7.16
C MET A 93 19.66 14.39 6.21
N ARG A 94 19.76 13.69 5.08
CA ARG A 94 20.81 13.89 4.06
C ARG A 94 20.44 14.88 2.96
N GLY A 95 19.18 15.34 2.91
CA GLY A 95 18.65 16.15 1.81
C GLY A 95 18.56 15.39 0.49
N GLU A 96 18.41 14.06 0.56
CA GLU A 96 18.24 13.18 -0.60
C GLU A 96 16.75 13.03 -0.97
N ASP A 97 16.47 12.73 -2.23
CA ASP A 97 15.10 12.53 -2.71
C ASP A 97 14.44 11.32 -2.04
N PHE A 98 13.23 11.52 -1.52
CA PHE A 98 12.44 10.50 -0.81
C PHE A 98 12.24 9.22 -1.65
N ASP A 99 11.97 9.37 -2.94
CA ASP A 99 11.73 8.24 -3.84
C ASP A 99 12.98 7.36 -4.01
N GLN A 100 14.18 7.93 -3.86
CA GLN A 100 15.43 7.20 -4.03
C GLN A 100 15.82 6.39 -2.77
N ALA A 101 15.23 6.77 -1.63
CA ALA A 101 15.49 6.16 -0.33
C ALA A 101 14.46 5.12 0.10
N THR A 102 13.38 4.96 -0.67
CA THR A 102 12.33 3.97 -0.41
C THR A 102 12.35 2.87 -1.47
N SER A 103 11.75 1.72 -1.16
CA SER A 103 11.62 0.60 -2.08
C SER A 103 10.59 0.83 -3.20
N ARG A 104 9.96 2.01 -3.22
CA ARG A 104 8.95 2.41 -4.22
C ARG A 104 9.52 2.37 -5.64
N VAL A 105 8.65 2.06 -6.58
CA VAL A 105 8.98 2.05 -8.00
C VAL A 105 8.19 3.16 -8.67
N SER A 106 8.89 4.16 -9.20
CA SER A 106 8.27 5.26 -9.94
C SER A 106 8.21 4.92 -11.43
N VAL A 107 7.06 5.18 -12.06
CA VAL A 107 6.83 5.06 -13.51
C VAL A 107 6.26 6.37 -14.05
N GLU A 108 6.68 6.74 -15.25
CA GLU A 108 6.36 8.02 -15.89
C GLU A 108 5.52 7.79 -17.15
N ILE A 109 4.25 8.14 -17.13
CA ILE A 109 3.31 7.72 -18.18
C ILE A 109 2.71 8.92 -18.89
N ARG A 110 2.75 8.94 -20.22
CA ARG A 110 2.07 9.99 -21.00
C ARG A 110 0.61 9.60 -21.20
N ARG A 111 -0.31 10.52 -20.92
CA ARG A 111 -1.76 10.30 -21.14
C ARG A 111 -2.11 9.93 -22.58
N ALA A 112 -1.38 10.49 -23.55
CA ALA A 112 -1.59 10.22 -24.97
C ALA A 112 -1.14 8.81 -25.41
N SER A 113 -0.30 8.14 -24.62
CA SER A 113 0.30 6.84 -24.92
C SER A 113 0.18 5.89 -23.72
N LEU A 114 -0.96 5.94 -23.02
CA LEU A 114 -1.22 5.22 -21.77
C LEU A 114 -0.86 3.74 -21.85
N TYR A 115 -1.44 3.00 -22.81
CA TYR A 115 -1.18 1.58 -22.95
C TYR A 115 0.30 1.26 -23.27
N GLN A 116 0.88 1.94 -24.25
CA GLN A 116 2.23 1.64 -24.71
C GLN A 116 3.29 1.93 -23.65
N ASP A 117 3.21 3.09 -22.99
CA ASP A 117 4.14 3.49 -21.93
C ASP A 117 4.00 2.56 -20.72
N SER A 118 2.77 2.17 -20.36
CA SER A 118 2.51 1.19 -19.30
C SER A 118 3.12 -0.16 -19.60
N MET A 119 2.92 -0.66 -20.83
CA MET A 119 3.43 -1.96 -21.26
C MET A 119 4.96 -1.97 -21.25
N GLU A 120 5.61 -0.88 -21.66
CA GLU A 120 7.06 -0.79 -21.64
C GLU A 120 7.61 -0.72 -20.21
N GLN A 121 7.06 0.14 -19.36
CA GLN A 121 7.62 0.39 -18.03
C GLN A 121 7.26 -0.69 -17.01
N LEU A 122 6.00 -1.13 -16.96
CA LEU A 122 5.55 -2.09 -15.95
C LEU A 122 6.11 -3.49 -16.21
N ASN A 123 6.22 -3.92 -17.47
CA ASN A 123 6.74 -5.25 -17.79
C ASN A 123 8.24 -5.39 -17.47
N GLN A 124 9.00 -4.29 -17.50
CA GLN A 124 10.42 -4.30 -17.14
C GLN A 124 10.66 -4.49 -15.63
N LEU A 125 9.65 -4.25 -14.79
CA LEU A 125 9.79 -4.34 -13.33
C LEU A 125 9.95 -5.78 -12.83
N GLY A 126 9.38 -6.75 -13.56
CA GLY A 126 9.40 -8.16 -13.16
C GLY A 126 8.91 -8.35 -11.71
N PRO A 127 9.69 -8.98 -10.81
CA PRO A 127 9.30 -9.16 -9.40
C PRO A 127 9.06 -7.85 -8.63
N LYS A 128 9.65 -6.73 -9.07
CA LYS A 128 9.47 -5.42 -8.42
C LYS A 128 8.08 -4.85 -8.62
N LEU A 129 7.27 -5.40 -9.53
CA LEU A 129 5.88 -5.00 -9.73
C LEU A 129 5.02 -5.21 -8.46
N LYS A 130 5.44 -6.10 -7.55
CA LYS A 130 4.80 -6.31 -6.25
C LYS A 130 5.07 -5.19 -5.24
N ARG A 131 6.05 -4.31 -5.50
CA ARG A 131 6.34 -3.15 -4.64
C ARG A 131 5.30 -2.05 -4.84
N LYS A 132 5.38 -1.01 -4.02
CA LYS A 132 4.53 0.17 -4.16
C LYS A 132 4.91 0.92 -5.45
N VAL A 133 4.02 0.91 -6.43
CA VAL A 133 4.20 1.62 -7.70
C VAL A 133 3.64 3.04 -7.58
N LYS A 134 4.48 4.03 -7.88
CA LYS A 134 4.13 5.44 -7.95
C LYS A 134 4.02 5.84 -9.42
N VAL A 135 2.90 6.43 -9.81
CA VAL A 135 2.67 6.86 -11.19
C VAL A 135 2.77 8.38 -11.27
N SER A 136 3.57 8.86 -12.21
CA SER A 136 3.70 10.27 -12.56
C SER A 136 3.23 10.47 -13.99
N PHE A 137 2.23 11.32 -14.21
CA PHE A 137 1.81 11.65 -15.57
C PHE A 137 2.75 12.68 -16.19
N ILE A 138 3.09 12.48 -17.47
CA ILE A 138 3.90 13.41 -18.25
C ILE A 138 3.01 14.12 -19.27
N ASN A 139 3.05 15.45 -19.29
CA ASN A 139 2.27 16.26 -20.21
C ASN A 139 2.88 16.32 -21.63
N GLN A 140 2.20 16.98 -22.57
CA GLN A 140 2.64 17.10 -23.97
C GLN A 140 3.97 17.86 -24.15
N HIS A 141 4.38 18.65 -23.16
CA HIS A 141 5.63 19.40 -23.16
C HIS A 141 6.77 18.64 -22.44
N GLY A 142 6.53 17.39 -22.04
CA GLY A 142 7.52 16.56 -21.34
C GLY A 142 7.71 16.90 -19.87
N ALA A 143 6.84 17.74 -19.29
CA ALA A 143 6.92 18.09 -17.88
C ALA A 143 6.02 17.18 -17.04
N PRO A 144 6.46 16.79 -15.82
CA PRO A 144 5.62 16.02 -14.91
C PRO A 144 4.41 16.85 -14.47
N GLU A 145 3.22 16.26 -14.60
CA GLU A 145 1.98 16.83 -14.07
C GLU A 145 2.06 16.82 -12.54
N PRO A 146 1.78 17.95 -11.86
CA PRO A 146 1.79 18.00 -10.40
C PRO A 146 0.71 17.08 -9.83
N GLY A 147 1.13 15.90 -9.35
CA GLY A 147 0.26 14.90 -8.74
C GLY A 147 0.27 14.98 -7.22
N ILE A 148 -0.92 15.06 -6.61
CA ILE A 148 -1.09 14.88 -5.17
C ILE A 148 -1.15 13.38 -4.90
N ASP A 149 -0.04 12.82 -4.40
CA ASP A 149 0.13 11.39 -4.18
C ASP A 149 -0.53 10.93 -2.86
N GLY A 150 -1.86 10.82 -2.90
CA GLY A 150 -2.71 10.26 -1.85
C GLY A 150 -3.46 8.99 -2.30
N GLY A 151 -2.96 8.29 -3.32
CA GLY A 151 -3.61 7.11 -3.92
C GLY A 151 -4.61 7.40 -5.05
N GLY A 152 -4.95 8.67 -5.29
CA GLY A 152 -5.86 9.08 -6.37
C GLY A 152 -5.27 8.91 -7.78
N VAL A 153 -3.99 9.28 -7.95
CA VAL A 153 -3.31 9.24 -9.26
C VAL A 153 -3.14 7.82 -9.78
N PHE A 154 -2.74 6.88 -8.92
CA PHE A 154 -2.64 5.46 -9.30
C PHE A 154 -3.99 4.87 -9.68
N LYS A 155 -5.05 5.25 -8.97
CA LYS A 155 -6.42 4.80 -9.28
C LYS A 155 -6.86 5.33 -10.64
N GLU A 156 -6.69 6.62 -10.89
CA GLU A 156 -6.99 7.24 -12.19
C GLU A 156 -6.23 6.56 -13.32
N PHE A 157 -4.92 6.35 -13.14
CA PHE A 157 -4.09 5.61 -14.08
C PHE A 157 -4.66 4.23 -14.39
N LEU A 158 -5.01 3.44 -13.37
CA LEU A 158 -5.54 2.10 -13.58
C LEU A 158 -6.90 2.13 -14.28
N ASP A 159 -7.78 3.06 -13.89
CA ASP A 159 -9.10 3.25 -14.50
C ASP A 159 -8.98 3.59 -15.99
N ASP A 160 -8.05 4.49 -16.36
CA ASP A 160 -7.86 4.90 -17.75
C ASP A 160 -7.09 3.87 -18.59
N LEU A 161 -6.09 3.19 -18.01
CA LEU A 161 -5.39 2.10 -18.67
C LEU A 161 -6.35 0.96 -19.02
N ILE A 162 -7.26 0.58 -18.12
CA ILE A 162 -8.24 -0.48 -18.39
C ILE A 162 -9.17 -0.06 -19.54
N LYS A 163 -9.64 1.18 -19.58
CA LYS A 163 -10.48 1.67 -20.68
C LYS A 163 -9.75 1.65 -22.02
N ASP A 164 -8.48 2.09 -22.03
CA ASP A 164 -7.65 2.13 -23.24
C ASP A 164 -7.35 0.71 -23.75
N ALA A 165 -6.88 -0.18 -22.85
CA ALA A 165 -6.47 -1.55 -23.17
C ALA A 165 -7.62 -2.44 -23.66
N PHE A 166 -8.83 -2.23 -23.15
CA PHE A 166 -10.02 -3.00 -23.54
C PHE A 166 -10.96 -2.23 -24.46
N SER A 167 -10.51 -1.11 -25.03
CA SER A 167 -11.29 -0.40 -26.05
C SER A 167 -11.43 -1.27 -27.30
N PRO A 168 -12.64 -1.42 -27.86
CA PRO A 168 -12.80 -2.17 -29.10
C PRO A 168 -12.02 -1.46 -30.22
N PRO A 169 -11.42 -2.21 -31.16
CA PRO A 169 -10.76 -1.60 -32.30
C PRO A 169 -11.76 -0.74 -33.08
N PRO A 170 -11.31 0.39 -33.67
CA PRO A 170 -12.18 1.25 -34.44
C PRO A 170 -12.90 0.44 -35.54
N ALA A 171 -14.18 0.72 -35.76
CA ALA A 171 -15.08 -0.08 -36.60
C ALA A 171 -14.54 -0.36 -38.01
N ASP A 172 -13.66 0.51 -38.54
CA ASP A 172 -13.04 0.35 -39.86
C ASP A 172 -11.87 -0.65 -39.89
N ALA A 173 -11.30 -1.03 -38.73
CA ALA A 173 -10.22 -2.02 -38.64
C ALA A 173 -10.73 -3.48 -38.66
N ALA A 174 -11.99 -3.72 -38.30
CA ALA A 174 -12.60 -5.05 -38.28
C ALA A 174 -12.97 -5.59 -39.69
N ALA A 175 -12.91 -4.75 -40.72
CA ALA A 175 -13.22 -5.13 -42.10
C ALA A 175 -11.98 -5.62 -42.90
N ALA A 176 -10.79 -5.68 -42.29
CA ALA A 176 -9.53 -5.98 -42.97
C ALA A 176 -8.91 -7.35 -42.60
N THR A 177 -9.69 -8.29 -42.04
CA THR A 177 -9.27 -9.67 -41.76
C THR A 177 -10.18 -10.69 -42.41
#